data_AF-X1FM28-F1
#
_entry.id   AF-X1FM28-F1
#
_cell.length_a   1.000
_cell.length_b   1.000
_cell.length_c   1.000
_cell.angle_alpha   90.00
_cell.angle_beta   90.00
_cell.angle_gamma   90.00
#
_symmetry.space_group_name_H-M   'P 1'
#
loop_
_entity.id
_entity.type
_entity.pdbx_description
1 polymer ?
#
loop_
_entity_poly.entity_id
_entity_poly.type
_entity_poly.pdbx_seq_one_letter_code
_entity_poly.pdbx_strand_id
1 'polypeptide(L)'
;MSYPRIERITNDKVDEVTLHFYESNHAIEINKKLCTGCSVCVKICPKGALIQNRDGKIKVKTEDLIPEIPDADKCSYCGTCAYMCPFSAITLKKNGIPVALEDIPIVKEKVLPKLEYEII
;
A
#
# COMPACT_ATOMS: atom_id res chain seq x y z
N MET A 1 19.42 -17.36 10.14
CA MET A 1 18.10 -16.69 10.15
C MET A 1 18.09 -15.72 8.99
N SER A 2 17.34 -16.00 7.93
CA SER A 2 17.24 -15.08 6.79
C SER A 2 16.36 -13.90 7.16
N TYR A 3 16.84 -12.70 6.85
CA TYR A 3 16.06 -11.46 6.89
C TYR A 3 15.73 -11.04 5.45
N PRO A 4 14.63 -10.31 5.24
CA PRO A 4 13.64 -9.87 6.24
C PRO A 4 12.74 -11.02 6.74
N ARG A 5 12.21 -10.90 7.97
CA ARG A 5 11.09 -11.74 8.43
C ARG A 5 9.79 -11.04 8.08
N ILE A 6 8.84 -11.78 7.53
CA ILE A 6 7.55 -11.23 7.09
C ILE A 6 6.49 -11.59 8.14
N GLU A 7 5.73 -10.59 8.58
CA GLU A 7 4.54 -10.75 9.41
C GLU A 7 3.34 -10.14 8.68
N ARG A 8 2.18 -10.80 8.72
CA ARG A 8 0.95 -10.32 8.09
C ARG A 8 -0.21 -10.38 9.07
N ILE A 9 -0.96 -9.30 9.16
CA ILE A 9 -2.16 -9.16 9.99
C ILE A 9 -3.32 -8.77 9.08
N THR A 10 -4.26 -9.68 8.89
CA THR A 10 -5.45 -9.44 8.05
C THR A 10 -6.71 -9.64 8.87
N ASN A 11 -7.60 -8.65 8.85
CA ASN A 11 -8.95 -8.73 9.43
C ASN A 11 -9.97 -8.03 8.51
N ASP A 12 -11.22 -7.86 8.97
CA ASP A 12 -12.29 -7.25 8.18
C ASP A 12 -12.05 -5.77 7.83
N LYS A 13 -11.16 -5.09 8.57
CA LYS A 13 -10.92 -3.65 8.45
C LYS A 13 -9.58 -3.32 7.83
N VAL A 14 -8.54 -4.11 8.09
CA VAL A 14 -7.17 -3.83 7.66
C VAL A 14 -6.48 -5.07 7.11
N ASP A 15 -5.59 -4.84 6.16
CA ASP A 15 -4.55 -5.79 5.74
C ASP A 15 -3.20 -5.10 5.93
N GLU A 16 -2.43 -5.53 6.93
CA GLU A 16 -1.12 -5.00 7.24
C GLU A 16 -0.04 -6.06 6.98
N VAL A 17 1.01 -5.67 6.27
CA VAL A 17 2.18 -6.50 6.00
C VAL A 17 3.41 -5.79 6.54
N THR A 18 4.11 -6.44 7.46
CA THR A 18 5.28 -5.91 8.15
C THR A 18 6.53 -6.72 7.79
N LEU A 19 7.54 -6.03 7.28
CA LEU A 19 8.87 -6.53 7.02
C LEU A 19 9.77 -6.17 8.22
N HIS A 20 10.17 -7.18 8.97
CA HIS A 20 11.10 -7.07 10.07
C HIS A 20 12.52 -7.24 9.54
N PHE A 21 13.26 -6.13 9.39
CA PHE A 21 14.69 -6.15 9.08
C PHE A 21 15.51 -6.24 10.36
N TYR A 22 16.84 -6.29 10.23
CA TYR A 22 17.72 -6.34 11.38
C TYR A 22 17.64 -5.08 12.26
N GLU A 23 17.56 -3.90 11.63
CA GLU A 23 17.62 -2.60 12.32
C GLU A 23 16.29 -1.85 12.37
N SER A 24 15.31 -2.24 11.54
CA SER A 24 14.05 -1.52 11.43
C SER A 24 12.92 -2.38 10.89
N ASN A 25 11.69 -1.99 11.20
CA ASN A 25 10.49 -2.62 10.68
C ASN A 25 9.80 -1.67 9.70
N HIS A 26 9.37 -2.19 8.57
CA HIS A 26 8.61 -1.43 7.57
C HIS A 26 7.30 -2.13 7.32
N ALA A 27 6.18 -1.44 7.53
CA ALA A 27 4.85 -1.99 7.34
C ALA A 27 4.05 -1.18 6.33
N ILE A 28 3.23 -1.88 5.55
CA ILE A 28 2.23 -1.30 4.66
C ILE A 28 0.87 -1.77 5.12
N GLU A 29 -0.02 -0.83 5.40
CA GLU A 29 -1.38 -1.09 5.86
C GLU A 29 -2.38 -0.62 4.80
N ILE A 30 -3.35 -1.48 4.48
CA ILE A 30 -4.46 -1.18 3.60
C ILE A 30 -5.74 -1.17 4.44
N ASN A 31 -6.39 -0.01 4.53
CA ASN A 31 -7.68 0.15 5.18
C ASN A 31 -8.81 -0.28 4.23
N LYS A 32 -9.37 -1.45 4.50
CA LYS A 32 -10.42 -2.10 3.70
C LYS A 32 -11.72 -1.32 3.64
N LYS A 33 -12.00 -0.46 4.64
CA LYS A 33 -13.20 0.39 4.65
C LYS A 33 -13.09 1.59 3.73
N LEU A 34 -11.87 2.12 3.56
CA LEU A 34 -11.61 3.26 2.68
C LEU A 34 -11.28 2.82 1.25
N CYS A 35 -10.75 1.60 1.09
CA CYS A 35 -10.39 1.07 -0.21
C CYS A 35 -11.65 0.79 -1.06
N THR A 36 -11.74 1.44 -2.21
CA THR A 36 -12.83 1.25 -3.18
C THR A 36 -12.50 0.21 -4.26
N GLY A 37 -11.30 -0.39 -4.23
CA GLY A 37 -10.87 -1.35 -5.24
C GLY A 37 -10.54 -0.73 -6.62
N CYS A 38 -10.22 0.57 -6.69
CA CYS A 38 -9.92 1.29 -7.95
C CYS A 38 -8.63 0.85 -8.68
N SER A 39 -7.80 -0.01 -8.07
CA SER A 39 -6.57 -0.59 -8.63
C SER A 39 -5.43 0.39 -8.97
N VAL A 40 -5.50 1.67 -8.59
CA VAL A 40 -4.44 2.66 -8.91
C VAL A 40 -3.10 2.23 -8.32
N CYS A 41 -3.08 1.76 -7.07
CA CYS A 41 -1.87 1.30 -6.38
C CYS A 41 -1.20 0.09 -7.07
N VAL A 42 -1.98 -0.80 -7.67
CA VAL A 42 -1.48 -1.96 -8.42
C VAL A 42 -0.78 -1.49 -9.69
N LYS A 43 -1.43 -0.58 -10.44
CA LYS A 43 -0.89 -0.09 -11.72
C LYS A 43 0.37 0.75 -11.56
N ILE A 44 0.46 1.54 -10.49
CA ILE A 44 1.58 2.46 -10.27
C ILE A 44 2.76 1.81 -9.54
N CYS A 45 2.59 0.60 -8.98
CA CYS A 45 3.67 -0.07 -8.26
C CYS A 45 4.80 -0.47 -9.22
N PRO A 46 6.00 0.14 -9.12
CA PRO A 46 7.09 -0.14 -10.06
C PRO A 46 7.67 -1.56 -9.93
N LYS A 47 7.40 -2.23 -8.80
CA LYS A 47 7.85 -3.59 -8.51
C LYS A 47 6.77 -4.65 -8.70
N GLY A 48 5.54 -4.26 -9.01
CA GLY A 48 4.41 -5.20 -9.10
C GLY A 48 4.16 -5.97 -7.79
N ALA A 49 4.41 -5.34 -6.65
CA ALA A 49 4.26 -5.98 -5.33
C ALA A 49 2.79 -6.13 -4.90
N LEU A 50 1.91 -5.27 -5.41
CA LEU A 50 0.46 -5.35 -5.18
C LEU A 50 -0.20 -6.07 -6.37
N ILE A 51 -1.13 -6.98 -6.07
CA ILE A 51 -2.01 -7.60 -7.05
C ILE A 51 -3.46 -7.33 -6.68
N GLN A 52 -4.34 -7.31 -7.67
CA GLN A 52 -5.78 -7.30 -7.44
C GLN A 52 -6.36 -8.51 -8.15
N ASN A 53 -6.91 -9.44 -7.37
CA ASN A 53 -7.59 -10.60 -7.92
C ASN A 53 -8.96 -10.16 -8.43
N ARG A 54 -9.22 -10.47 -9.70
CA ARG A 54 -10.54 -10.32 -10.32
C ARG A 54 -10.95 -11.73 -10.71
N ASP A 55 -11.47 -12.50 -9.76
CA ASP A 55 -11.71 -13.95 -9.84
C ASP A 55 -12.75 -14.39 -10.90
N GLY A 56 -12.88 -13.70 -12.04
CA GLY A 56 -13.86 -14.01 -13.08
C GLY A 56 -15.32 -13.97 -12.60
N LYS A 57 -15.56 -13.47 -11.38
CA LYS A 57 -16.88 -13.48 -10.75
C LYS A 57 -17.82 -12.56 -11.55
N ILE A 58 -18.98 -13.09 -11.90
CA ILE A 58 -20.05 -12.35 -12.63
C ILE A 58 -20.58 -11.18 -11.79
N LYS A 59 -20.52 -11.30 -10.45
CA LYS A 59 -20.81 -10.24 -9.48
C LYS A 59 -19.59 -10.05 -8.60
N VAL A 60 -18.97 -8.88 -8.70
CA VAL A 60 -17.77 -8.51 -7.93
C VAL A 60 -18.20 -7.52 -6.84
N LYS A 61 -17.88 -7.81 -5.57
CA LYS A 61 -18.05 -6.85 -4.48
C LYS A 61 -16.79 -6.02 -4.29
N THR A 62 -16.89 -4.89 -3.62
CA THR A 62 -15.73 -4.03 -3.32
C THR A 62 -14.68 -4.80 -2.51
N GLU A 63 -15.11 -5.66 -1.59
CA GLU A 63 -14.21 -6.50 -0.79
C GLU A 63 -13.35 -7.44 -1.64
N ASP A 64 -13.89 -7.95 -2.75
CA ASP A 64 -13.15 -8.82 -3.70
C ASP A 64 -12.08 -8.04 -4.49
N LEU A 65 -12.17 -6.71 -4.51
CA LEU A 65 -11.28 -5.83 -5.29
C LEU A 65 -10.19 -5.19 -4.44
N ILE A 66 -10.12 -5.50 -3.14
CA ILE A 66 -9.06 -4.96 -2.29
C ILE A 66 -7.74 -5.59 -2.72
N PRO A 67 -6.71 -4.78 -3.02
CA PRO A 67 -5.43 -5.30 -3.47
C PRO A 67 -4.70 -6.03 -2.35
N GLU A 68 -3.98 -7.08 -2.71
CA GLU A 68 -3.18 -7.91 -1.82
C GLU A 68 -1.69 -7.74 -2.11
N ILE A 69 -0.85 -8.07 -1.12
CA ILE A 69 0.61 -8.04 -1.22
C ILE A 69 1.12 -9.48 -0.98
N PRO A 70 1.10 -10.33 -2.01
CA PRO A 70 1.42 -11.76 -1.87
C PRO A 70 2.92 -11.98 -1.60
N ASP A 71 3.76 -11.10 -2.15
CA ASP A 71 5.21 -11.18 -2.07
C ASP A 71 5.73 -9.85 -1.52
N ALA A 72 5.82 -9.78 -0.19
CA ALA A 72 6.21 -8.58 0.53
C ALA A 72 7.65 -8.16 0.22
N ASP A 73 8.52 -9.11 -0.16
CA ASP A 73 9.93 -8.85 -0.49
C ASP A 73 10.09 -8.05 -1.79
N LYS A 74 9.08 -8.09 -2.67
CA LYS A 74 9.05 -7.21 -3.85
C LYS A 74 8.74 -5.75 -3.52
N CYS A 75 8.14 -5.47 -2.36
CA CYS A 75 7.79 -4.12 -1.98
C CYS A 75 9.05 -3.32 -1.63
N SER A 76 9.43 -2.39 -2.50
CA SER A 76 10.57 -1.49 -2.24
C SER A 76 10.26 -0.35 -1.27
N TYR A 77 9.06 -0.35 -0.68
CA TYR A 77 8.63 0.64 0.30
C TYR A 77 8.71 2.11 -0.18
N CYS A 78 8.55 2.34 -1.49
CA CYS A 78 8.74 3.67 -2.07
C CYS A 78 7.63 4.68 -1.74
N GLY A 79 6.42 4.21 -1.39
CA GLY A 79 5.30 5.07 -1.01
C GLY A 79 4.47 5.65 -2.16
N THR A 80 4.74 5.28 -3.42
CA THR A 80 3.93 5.74 -4.57
C THR A 80 2.47 5.30 -4.45
N CYS A 81 2.22 4.10 -3.93
CA CYS A 81 0.87 3.59 -3.72
C CYS A 81 0.09 4.39 -2.66
N ALA A 82 0.76 4.87 -1.61
CA ALA A 82 0.16 5.72 -0.58
C ALA A 82 -0.15 7.11 -1.14
N TYR A 83 0.80 7.72 -1.84
CA TYR A 83 0.63 9.05 -2.44
C TYR A 83 -0.49 9.11 -3.48
N MET A 84 -0.57 8.10 -4.35
CA MET A 84 -1.54 8.06 -5.45
C MET A 84 -2.92 7.53 -5.03
N CYS A 85 -3.13 7.16 -3.77
CA CYS A 85 -4.43 6.67 -3.31
C CYS A 85 -5.38 7.85 -3.07
N PRO A 86 -6.42 8.06 -3.90
CA PRO A 86 -7.32 9.21 -3.73
C PRO A 86 -8.25 9.07 -2.52
N PHE A 87 -8.33 7.88 -1.92
CA PHE A 87 -9.17 7.57 -0.77
C PHE A 87 -8.37 7.46 0.54
N SER A 88 -7.07 7.76 0.50
CA SER A 88 -6.16 7.63 1.66
C SER A 88 -6.25 6.25 2.35
N ALA A 89 -6.45 5.19 1.55
CA ALA A 89 -6.66 3.85 2.06
C ALA A 89 -5.36 3.08 2.32
N ILE A 90 -4.19 3.63 1.96
CA ILE A 90 -2.89 2.98 2.11
C ILE A 90 -1.98 3.84 2.98
N THR A 91 -1.42 3.23 4.03
CA THR A 91 -0.52 3.88 4.98
C THR A 91 0.80 3.11 5.07
N LEU A 92 1.91 3.83 5.07
CA LEU A 92 3.23 3.27 5.38
C LEU A 92 3.54 3.52 6.86
N LYS A 93 4.02 2.51 7.59
CA LYS A 93 4.56 2.64 8.96
C LYS A 93 6.02 2.19 9.07
N LYS A 94 6.86 3.02 9.70
CA LYS A 94 8.24 2.67 10.06
C LYS A 94 8.32 2.44 11.56
N ASN A 95 8.80 1.27 11.99
CA ASN A 95 8.88 0.87 13.41
C ASN A 95 7.52 1.01 14.13
N GLY A 96 6.43 0.69 13.44
CA GLY A 96 5.05 0.81 13.95
C GLY A 96 4.47 2.24 13.91
N ILE A 97 5.25 3.24 13.51
CA ILE A 97 4.81 4.65 13.46
C ILE A 97 4.40 5.00 12.03
N PRO A 98 3.17 5.50 11.80
CA PRO A 98 2.76 6.00 10.49
C PRO A 98 3.70 7.09 9.95
N VAL A 99 4.10 6.95 8.69
CA VAL A 99 4.89 7.94 7.96
C VAL A 99 3.93 8.91 7.29
N ALA A 100 4.08 10.21 7.55
CA ALA A 100 3.28 11.23 6.88
C ALA A 100 3.59 11.26 5.37
N LEU A 101 2.61 11.61 4.53
CA LEU A 101 2.80 11.63 3.08
C LEU A 101 3.95 12.54 2.63
N GLU A 102 4.12 13.68 3.31
CA GLU A 102 5.19 14.66 3.07
C GLU A 102 6.59 14.14 3.44
N ASP A 103 6.67 13.18 4.36
CA ASP A 103 7.92 12.58 4.82
C ASP A 103 8.36 11.39 3.96
N ILE A 104 7.51 10.93 3.05
CA ILE A 104 7.88 9.88 2.09
C ILE A 104 8.99 10.44 1.17
N PRO A 105 10.15 9.77 1.04
CA PRO A 105 11.31 10.31 0.30
C PRO A 105 10.98 10.83 -1.10
N ILE A 106 10.22 10.06 -1.88
CA ILE A 106 9.87 10.43 -3.26
C ILE A 106 8.94 11.66 -3.33
N VAL A 107 8.17 11.93 -2.28
CA VAL A 107 7.30 13.10 -2.16
C VAL A 107 8.11 14.31 -1.72
N LYS A 108 8.96 14.12 -0.70
CA LYS A 108 9.87 15.15 -0.19
C LYS A 108 10.82 15.68 -1.28
N GLU A 109 11.32 14.80 -2.13
CA GLU A 109 12.20 15.13 -3.25
C GLU A 109 11.45 15.68 -4.48
N LYS A 110 10.11 15.81 -4.42
CA LYS A 110 9.26 16.35 -5.49
C LYS A 110 9.41 15.58 -6.81
N VAL A 111 9.63 14.27 -6.73
CA VAL A 111 9.73 13.38 -7.91
C VAL A 111 8.34 13.14 -8.51
N LEU A 112 7.30 13.16 -7.68
CA LEU A 112 5.92 13.00 -8.12
C LEU A 112 5.28 14.34 -8.51
N PRO A 113 4.39 14.36 -9.52
CA PRO A 113 3.61 15.54 -9.84
C PRO A 113 2.73 15.92 -8.67
N LYS A 114 2.58 17.23 -8.43
CA LYS A 114 1.63 17.71 -7.43
C LYS A 114 0.21 17.35 -7.84
N LEU A 115 -0.50 16.66 -6.95
CA LEU A 115 -1.93 16.44 -7.06
C LEU A 115 -2.66 17.72 -6.64
N GLU A 116 -2.68 18.72 -7.52
CA GLU A 116 -3.52 19.91 -7.35
C GLU A 116 -4.92 19.57 -7.87
N TYR A 117 -5.84 19.28 -6.95
CA TYR A 117 -7.26 19.14 -7.29
C TYR A 117 -7.91 20.52 -7.17
N GLU A 118 -8.16 21.17 -8.30
CA GLU A 118 -9.12 22.26 -8.34
C GLU A 118 -10.51 21.66 -8.15
N ILE A 119 -11.17 22.02 -7.05
CA ILE A 119 -12.59 21.72 -6.85
C ILE A 119 -13.33 22.68 -7.78
N ILE A 120 -13.70 22.20 -8.97
CA ILE A 120 -14.61 22.89 -9.89
C ILE A 120 -16.02 22.80 -9.34
#